data_AF-A0A1C8YXN0-F1
#
_entry.id   AF-A0A1C8YXN0-F1
#
_cell.length_a   1.000
_cell.length_b   1.000
_cell.length_c   1.000
_cell.angle_alpha   90.00
_cell.angle_beta   90.00
_cell.angle_gamma   90.00
#
_symmetry.space_group_name_H-M   'P 1'
#
loop_
_entity.id
_entity.type
_entity.pdbx_description
1 polymer ?
#
loop_
_entity_poly.entity_id
_entity_poly.type
_entity_poly.pdbx_seq_one_letter_code
_entity_poly.pdbx_strand_id
1 'polypeptide(L)'
;MDHRMERAESMFTGTAKSKVIAEVQITEGEDIKITGEGFSCPLEGSQNLELNSSTSLPINFNIVGTIIQSNFRMFTQYTGNTVYDFFKTAFPGTMVVELEGSFCDGLSLKGSCTLTYVKDALICRCQLTFDGLTEESLARQDDLSPTLPCFEVIDAGSKADETSSFLSLVWKTSSGERYRCDLRCVVRSVGNFAPSHHFIGHDYRVTEKSTNNLHFTQKVKSRATVINFYKN
;
A
#
# COMPACT_ATOMS: atom_id res chain seq x y z
N MET A 1 9.58 13.58 20.79
CA MET A 1 9.41 13.19 19.37
C MET A 1 10.69 12.53 18.88
N ASP A 2 11.84 13.14 19.14
CA ASP A 2 13.18 12.73 18.67
C ASP A 2 13.59 11.30 19.07
N HIS A 3 13.50 10.92 20.35
CA HIS A 3 13.85 9.55 20.78
C HIS A 3 13.04 8.42 20.09
N ARG A 4 11.83 8.72 19.62
CA ARG A 4 11.02 7.74 18.87
C ARG A 4 11.44 7.64 17.43
N MET A 5 11.81 8.76 16.80
CA MET A 5 12.36 8.79 15.45
C MET A 5 13.71 8.05 15.43
N GLU A 6 14.60 8.31 16.37
CA GLU A 6 15.89 7.61 16.49
C GLU A 6 15.70 6.08 16.62
N ARG A 7 14.75 5.66 17.46
CA ARG A 7 14.41 4.23 17.61
C ARG A 7 13.76 3.64 16.36
N ALA A 8 12.92 4.40 15.68
CA ALA A 8 12.28 3.97 14.45
C ALA A 8 13.31 3.79 13.34
N GLU A 9 14.19 4.77 13.17
CA GLU A 9 15.30 4.72 12.22
C GLU A 9 16.19 3.51 12.47
N SER A 10 16.56 3.22 13.73
CA SER A 10 17.41 2.07 14.08
C SER A 10 16.86 0.72 13.60
N MET A 11 15.53 0.52 13.66
CA MET A 11 14.88 -0.72 13.18
C MET A 11 14.80 -0.84 11.65
N PHE A 12 14.88 0.28 10.92
CA PHE A 12 14.71 0.33 9.46
C PHE A 12 15.98 0.82 8.73
N THR A 13 17.16 0.65 9.34
CA THR A 13 18.46 1.07 8.78
C THR A 13 19.04 0.16 7.71
N GLY A 14 18.56 -1.09 7.60
CA GLY A 14 19.09 -2.11 6.68
C GLY A 14 18.02 -2.70 5.76
N THR A 15 18.28 -3.90 5.23
CA THR A 15 17.27 -4.65 4.50
C THR A 15 16.21 -5.20 5.45
N ALA A 16 14.94 -4.90 5.20
CA ALA A 16 13.83 -5.43 5.97
C ALA A 16 13.03 -6.45 5.15
N LYS A 17 12.65 -7.56 5.79
CA LYS A 17 11.79 -8.59 5.21
C LYS A 17 10.33 -8.28 5.50
N SER A 18 9.46 -8.60 4.55
CA SER A 18 8.01 -8.55 4.76
C SER A 18 7.35 -9.87 4.38
N LYS A 19 6.22 -10.15 5.02
CA LYS A 19 5.31 -11.23 4.62
C LYS A 19 3.89 -10.70 4.54
N VAL A 20 3.13 -11.25 3.61
CA VAL A 20 1.72 -10.95 3.40
C VAL A 20 0.90 -12.21 3.59
N ILE A 21 -0.20 -12.07 4.32
CA ILE A 21 -1.29 -13.03 4.37
C ILE A 21 -2.56 -12.21 4.10
N ALA A 22 -3.13 -12.33 2.92
CA ALA A 22 -4.32 -11.60 2.55
C ALA A 22 -5.47 -12.55 2.21
N GLU A 23 -6.67 -12.16 2.63
CA GLU A 23 -7.93 -12.80 2.27
C GLU A 23 -8.71 -11.80 1.41
N VAL A 24 -9.08 -12.22 0.20
CA VAL A 24 -9.80 -11.39 -0.76
C VAL A 24 -11.16 -12.00 -1.01
N GLN A 25 -12.20 -11.28 -0.63
CA GLN A 25 -13.58 -11.61 -0.85
C GLN A 25 -14.13 -10.84 -2.04
N ILE A 26 -14.82 -11.54 -2.94
CA ILE A 26 -15.39 -10.98 -4.17
C ILE A 26 -16.86 -11.40 -4.31
N THR A 27 -17.14 -12.62 -3.87
CA THR A 27 -18.50 -13.15 -3.70
C THR A 27 -18.71 -13.41 -2.21
N GLU A 28 -19.91 -13.15 -1.71
CA GLU A 28 -20.26 -13.42 -0.32
C GLU A 28 -20.00 -14.90 0.02
N GLY A 29 -19.21 -15.15 1.06
CA GLY A 29 -18.85 -16.48 1.54
C GLY A 29 -17.67 -17.18 0.85
N GLU A 30 -17.04 -16.58 -0.16
CA GLU A 30 -15.86 -17.15 -0.84
C GLU A 30 -14.63 -16.26 -0.69
N ASP A 31 -13.65 -16.72 0.10
CA ASP A 31 -12.39 -16.02 0.34
C ASP A 31 -11.25 -16.66 -0.46
N ILE A 32 -10.57 -15.85 -1.27
CA ILE A 32 -9.35 -16.23 -1.98
C ILE A 32 -8.14 -15.81 -1.15
N LYS A 33 -7.26 -16.78 -0.84
CA LYS A 33 -6.05 -16.54 -0.06
C LYS A 33 -4.87 -16.15 -0.95
N ILE A 34 -4.24 -15.04 -0.61
CA ILE A 34 -2.99 -14.58 -1.19
C ILE A 34 -1.92 -14.62 -0.12
N THR A 35 -0.76 -15.19 -0.46
CA THR A 35 0.44 -15.15 0.37
C THR A 35 1.52 -14.38 -0.34
N GLY A 36 2.44 -13.79 0.41
CA GLY A 36 3.53 -13.07 -0.21
C GLY A 36 4.73 -12.88 0.69
N GLU A 37 5.85 -12.61 0.05
CA GLU A 37 7.12 -12.31 0.70
C GLU A 37 7.78 -11.14 -0.02
N GLY A 38 8.54 -10.34 0.73
CA GLY A 38 9.15 -9.15 0.19
C GLY A 38 10.43 -8.77 0.90
N PHE A 39 11.19 -7.93 0.22
CA PHE A 39 12.42 -7.32 0.71
C PHE A 39 12.37 -5.82 0.44
N SER A 40 12.92 -5.03 1.34
CA SER A 40 12.94 -3.58 1.23
C SER A 40 14.25 -3.00 1.72
N CYS A 41 14.61 -1.84 1.18
CA CYS A 41 15.65 -0.96 1.70
C CYS A 41 14.96 0.36 2.10
N PRO A 42 14.48 0.48 3.35
CA PRO A 42 13.63 1.60 3.78
C PRO A 42 14.31 2.97 3.64
N LEU A 43 15.63 3.03 3.86
CA LEU A 43 16.43 4.25 3.66
C LEU A 43 16.48 4.72 2.20
N GLU A 44 16.31 3.81 1.24
CA GLU A 44 16.28 4.11 -0.19
C GLU A 44 14.84 4.30 -0.73
N GLY A 45 13.85 3.98 0.09
CA GLY A 45 12.45 4.01 -0.30
C GLY A 45 12.04 2.86 -1.20
N SER A 46 12.87 1.81 -1.31
CA SER A 46 12.67 0.73 -2.27
C SER A 46 12.10 -0.51 -1.59
N GLN A 47 11.14 -1.15 -2.24
CA GLN A 47 10.59 -2.42 -1.81
C GLN A 47 10.22 -3.29 -3.01
N ASN A 48 10.33 -4.60 -2.82
CA ASN A 48 9.87 -5.63 -3.73
C ASN A 48 8.89 -6.53 -2.98
N LEU A 49 7.80 -6.88 -3.62
CA LEU A 49 6.79 -7.78 -3.09
C LEU A 49 6.42 -8.81 -4.15
N GLU A 50 6.57 -10.08 -3.78
CA GLU A 50 6.08 -11.23 -4.52
C GLU A 50 4.78 -11.71 -3.86
N LEU A 51 3.75 -11.93 -4.66
CA LEU A 51 2.44 -12.41 -4.25
C LEU A 51 2.06 -13.67 -5.05
N ASN A 52 1.48 -14.62 -4.35
CA ASN A 52 1.06 -15.91 -4.88
C ASN A 52 -0.35 -16.25 -4.36
N SER A 53 -1.19 -16.78 -5.25
CA SER A 53 -2.49 -17.35 -4.94
C SER A 53 -2.58 -18.78 -5.48
N SER A 54 -3.21 -19.67 -4.75
CA SER A 54 -3.50 -21.03 -5.23
C SER A 54 -4.65 -21.07 -6.25
N THR A 55 -5.47 -20.02 -6.27
CA THR A 55 -6.67 -19.90 -7.11
C THR A 55 -6.59 -18.60 -7.88
N SER A 56 -6.99 -18.63 -9.17
CA SER A 56 -6.95 -17.43 -9.99
C SER A 56 -7.90 -16.37 -9.44
N LEU A 57 -7.41 -15.14 -9.30
CA LEU A 57 -8.26 -14.03 -8.90
C LEU A 57 -9.02 -13.53 -10.12
N PRO A 58 -10.34 -13.28 -10.00
CA PRO A 58 -11.10 -12.64 -11.07
C PRO A 58 -10.74 -11.16 -11.22
N ILE A 59 -10.04 -10.56 -10.24
CA ILE A 59 -9.47 -9.21 -10.32
C ILE A 59 -7.99 -9.30 -10.69
N ASN A 60 -7.54 -8.46 -11.61
CA ASN A 60 -6.17 -8.40 -12.07
C ASN A 60 -5.19 -8.09 -10.92
N PHE A 61 -4.10 -8.86 -10.83
CA PHE A 61 -3.08 -8.69 -9.79
C PHE A 61 -2.40 -7.31 -9.76
N ASN A 62 -2.36 -6.56 -10.87
CA ASN A 62 -1.86 -5.19 -10.88
C ASN A 62 -2.68 -4.25 -9.99
N ILE A 63 -3.95 -4.58 -9.72
CA ILE A 63 -4.82 -3.86 -8.79
C ILE A 63 -4.55 -4.35 -7.37
N VAL A 64 -4.78 -5.63 -7.11
CA VAL A 64 -4.70 -6.22 -5.76
C VAL A 64 -3.29 -6.10 -5.19
N GLY A 65 -2.28 -6.38 -6.00
CA GLY A 65 -0.89 -6.30 -5.59
C GLY A 65 -0.45 -4.88 -5.22
N THR A 66 -0.87 -3.87 -5.97
CA THR A 66 -0.58 -2.47 -5.65
C THR A 66 -1.29 -2.02 -4.37
N ILE A 67 -2.56 -2.40 -4.18
CA ILE A 67 -3.32 -2.05 -2.98
C ILE A 67 -2.69 -2.70 -1.74
N ILE A 68 -2.34 -3.99 -1.81
CA ILE A 68 -1.63 -4.67 -0.72
C ILE A 68 -0.28 -3.99 -0.45
N GLN A 69 0.53 -3.74 -1.48
CA GLN A 69 1.87 -3.17 -1.33
C GLN A 69 1.84 -1.74 -0.76
N SER A 70 0.78 -0.97 -1.05
CA SER A 70 0.59 0.39 -0.52
C SER A 70 0.48 0.44 1.00
N ASN A 71 0.23 -0.69 1.69
CA ASN A 71 0.22 -0.74 3.15
C ASN A 71 1.63 -0.64 3.78
N PHE A 72 2.69 -0.89 3.01
CA PHE A 72 4.06 -0.93 3.49
C PHE A 72 4.76 0.44 3.50
N ARG A 73 4.10 1.46 4.06
CA ARG A 73 4.58 2.86 4.07
C ARG A 73 5.80 3.10 4.97
N MET A 74 6.07 2.21 5.91
CA MET A 74 7.31 2.24 6.69
C MET A 74 8.56 2.06 5.82
N PHE A 75 8.41 1.55 4.59
CA PHE A 75 9.50 1.44 3.62
C PHE A 75 9.64 2.67 2.71
N THR A 76 8.87 3.74 2.93
CA THR A 76 9.03 5.02 2.23
C THR A 76 10.29 5.74 2.68
N GLN A 77 11.01 6.35 1.74
CA GLN A 77 12.14 7.21 2.07
C GLN A 77 11.64 8.55 2.62
N TYR A 78 11.90 8.82 3.90
CA TYR A 78 11.79 10.15 4.48
C TYR A 78 13.19 10.74 4.56
N THR A 79 13.43 11.86 3.85
CA THR A 79 14.74 12.52 3.84
C THR A 79 14.73 13.79 4.68
N GLY A 80 15.69 13.94 5.58
CA GLY A 80 15.85 15.10 6.43
C GLY A 80 14.85 15.13 7.61
N ASN A 81 15.01 16.12 8.49
CA ASN A 81 14.19 16.26 9.69
C ASN A 81 12.90 17.06 9.44
N THR A 82 12.43 17.12 8.19
CA THR A 82 11.34 18.04 7.79
C THR A 82 9.96 17.47 8.03
N VAL A 83 9.81 16.14 8.13
CA VAL A 83 8.50 15.47 8.35
C VAL A 83 8.64 14.33 9.33
N TYR A 84 7.68 14.22 10.23
CA TYR A 84 7.54 13.08 11.13
C TYR A 84 7.15 11.81 10.35
N ASP A 85 7.96 10.76 10.44
CA ASP A 85 7.65 9.45 9.84
C ASP A 85 6.71 8.65 10.75
N PHE A 86 5.41 8.89 10.59
CA PHE A 86 4.37 8.17 11.33
C PHE A 86 4.47 6.65 11.19
N PHE A 87 4.87 6.16 10.00
CA PHE A 87 4.78 4.75 9.65
C PHE A 87 5.89 3.92 10.28
N LYS A 88 7.14 4.42 10.30
CA LYS A 88 8.24 3.73 10.99
C LYS A 88 8.07 3.80 12.51
N THR A 89 7.56 4.91 13.04
CA THR A 89 7.42 5.11 14.50
C THR A 89 6.29 4.29 15.13
N ALA A 90 5.41 3.71 14.31
CA ALA A 90 4.40 2.76 14.75
C ALA A 90 5.01 1.47 15.34
N PHE A 91 6.26 1.14 14.98
CA PHE A 91 6.93 -0.08 15.41
C PHE A 91 7.81 0.16 16.65
N PRO A 92 8.02 -0.86 17.51
CA PRO A 92 7.61 -2.26 17.38
C PRO A 92 6.14 -2.55 17.76
N GLY A 93 5.29 -1.51 17.88
CA GLY A 93 3.86 -1.67 18.06
C GLY A 93 3.13 -2.22 16.84
N THR A 94 1.81 -2.03 16.84
CA THR A 94 0.91 -2.50 15.78
C THR A 94 0.38 -1.30 15.00
N MET A 95 0.42 -1.40 13.67
CA MET A 95 -0.22 -0.45 12.77
C MET A 95 -1.45 -1.10 12.15
N VAL A 96 -2.59 -0.41 12.19
CA VAL A 96 -3.84 -0.84 11.55
C VAL A 96 -4.18 0.15 10.44
N VAL A 97 -4.52 -0.37 9.27
CA VAL A 97 -4.91 0.41 8.09
C VAL A 97 -6.33 0.01 7.71
N GLU A 98 -7.27 0.94 7.81
CA GLU A 98 -8.59 0.79 7.19
C GLU A 98 -8.56 1.43 5.81
N LEU A 99 -9.11 0.77 4.81
CA LEU A 99 -9.06 1.19 3.41
C LEU A 99 -10.42 1.14 2.73
N GLU A 100 -10.70 2.17 1.93
CA GLU A 100 -11.89 2.29 1.09
C GLU A 100 -11.47 2.74 -0.30
N GLY A 101 -11.85 1.97 -1.33
CA GLY A 101 -11.55 2.26 -2.72
C GLY A 101 -12.83 2.46 -3.54
N SER A 102 -12.82 3.44 -4.44
CA SER A 102 -13.90 3.67 -5.41
C SER A 102 -13.32 3.66 -6.82
N PHE A 103 -13.75 2.70 -7.64
CA PHE A 103 -13.33 2.57 -9.03
C PHE A 103 -14.26 3.33 -9.96
N CYS A 104 -13.74 3.79 -11.10
CA CYS A 104 -14.50 4.60 -12.05
C CYS A 104 -15.63 3.84 -12.78
N ASP A 105 -15.67 2.51 -12.70
CA ASP A 105 -16.72 1.65 -13.25
C ASP A 105 -17.77 1.23 -12.21
N GLY A 106 -17.72 1.79 -11.00
CA GLY A 106 -18.67 1.49 -9.93
C GLY A 106 -18.29 0.32 -9.03
N LEU A 107 -17.20 -0.41 -9.33
CA LEU A 107 -16.58 -1.35 -8.40
C LEU A 107 -16.13 -0.59 -7.14
N SER A 108 -16.30 -1.20 -5.98
CA SER A 108 -15.84 -0.65 -4.71
C SER A 108 -14.99 -1.67 -3.94
N LEU A 109 -14.12 -1.15 -3.08
CA LEU A 109 -13.25 -1.93 -2.21
C LEU A 109 -13.41 -1.44 -0.78
N LYS A 110 -13.46 -2.38 0.16
CA LYS A 110 -13.24 -2.13 1.58
C LYS A 110 -12.19 -3.08 2.11
N GLY A 111 -11.48 -2.70 3.15
CA GLY A 111 -10.61 -3.63 3.82
C GLY A 111 -9.96 -3.11 5.08
N SER A 112 -9.29 -4.03 5.75
CA SER A 112 -8.48 -3.76 6.93
C SER A 112 -7.20 -4.55 6.84
N CYS A 113 -6.06 -3.89 7.06
CA CYS A 113 -4.77 -4.53 7.18
C CYS A 113 -4.15 -4.25 8.55
N THR A 114 -3.62 -5.28 9.20
CA THR A 114 -2.84 -5.18 10.45
C THR A 114 -1.38 -5.53 10.19
N LEU A 115 -0.47 -4.63 10.54
CA LEU A 115 0.96 -4.80 10.38
C LEU A 115 1.65 -4.91 11.75
N THR A 116 2.48 -5.93 11.91
CA THR A 116 3.20 -6.25 13.14
C THR A 116 4.62 -6.73 12.84
N TYR A 117 5.57 -6.40 13.73
CA TYR A 117 6.96 -6.87 13.59
C TYR A 117 7.15 -8.16 14.36
N VAL A 118 7.58 -9.24 13.69
CA VAL A 118 7.78 -10.56 14.29
C VAL A 118 9.10 -11.17 13.80
N LYS A 119 10.04 -11.42 14.71
CA LYS A 119 11.32 -12.11 14.43
C LYS A 119 11.99 -11.61 13.13
N ASP A 120 12.22 -10.30 13.05
CA ASP A 120 12.90 -9.60 11.94
C ASP A 120 12.13 -9.54 10.61
N ALA A 121 10.83 -9.85 10.63
CA ALA A 121 9.95 -9.69 9.49
C ALA A 121 8.73 -8.85 9.86
N LEU A 122 8.37 -7.94 8.97
CA LEU A 122 7.11 -7.23 9.05
C LEU A 122 5.99 -8.07 8.44
N ILE A 123 5.03 -8.48 9.26
CA ILE A 123 3.90 -9.31 8.84
C ILE A 123 2.69 -8.40 8.60
N CYS A 124 2.18 -8.38 7.38
CA CYS A 124 0.93 -7.74 7.01
C CYS A 124 -0.17 -8.80 6.85
N ARG A 125 -1.20 -8.73 7.68
CA ARG A 125 -2.44 -9.50 7.51
C ARG A 125 -3.49 -8.58 6.95
N CYS A 126 -4.13 -8.92 5.84
CA CYS A 126 -5.12 -8.06 5.23
C CYS A 126 -6.40 -8.80 4.85
N GLN A 127 -7.54 -8.14 5.01
CA GLN A 127 -8.84 -8.58 4.53
C GLN A 127 -9.35 -7.52 3.57
N LEU A 128 -9.67 -7.93 2.35
CA LEU A 128 -10.14 -7.06 1.27
C LEU A 128 -11.47 -7.62 0.75
N THR A 129 -12.48 -6.76 0.62
CA THR A 129 -13.78 -7.10 0.05
C THR A 129 -14.05 -6.20 -1.14
N PHE A 130 -14.30 -6.80 -2.30
CA PHE A 130 -14.67 -6.09 -3.52
C PHE A 130 -16.16 -6.28 -3.80
N ASP A 131 -16.90 -5.18 -3.89
CA ASP A 131 -18.34 -5.17 -4.16
C ASP A 131 -18.64 -4.53 -5.51
N GLY A 132 -19.53 -5.16 -6.29
CA GLY A 132 -19.96 -4.63 -7.59
C GLY A 132 -19.10 -5.07 -8.78
N LEU A 133 -18.33 -6.16 -8.65
CA LEU A 133 -17.59 -6.74 -9.77
C LEU A 133 -18.55 -7.36 -10.79
N THR A 134 -18.47 -6.92 -12.04
CA THR A 134 -19.24 -7.48 -13.16
C THR A 134 -18.31 -8.12 -14.20
N GLU A 135 -18.87 -8.80 -15.19
CA GLU A 135 -18.10 -9.36 -16.32
C GLU A 135 -17.50 -8.27 -17.22
N GLU A 136 -18.09 -7.07 -17.21
CA GLU A 136 -17.61 -5.92 -18.00
C GLU A 136 -16.60 -5.06 -17.24
N SER A 137 -16.38 -5.34 -15.94
CA SER A 137 -15.44 -4.57 -15.12
C SER A 137 -14.03 -4.61 -15.70
N LEU A 138 -13.44 -3.43 -15.89
CA LEU A 138 -12.06 -3.31 -16.39
C LEU A 138 -11.05 -3.95 -15.43
N ALA A 139 -11.42 -4.08 -14.15
CA ALA A 139 -10.66 -4.82 -13.15
C ALA A 139 -10.36 -6.29 -13.52
N ARG A 140 -11.14 -6.89 -14.42
CA ARG A 140 -10.95 -8.29 -14.89
C ARG A 140 -9.99 -8.42 -16.07
N GLN A 141 -9.66 -7.32 -16.74
CA GLN A 141 -8.84 -7.38 -17.95
C GLN A 141 -7.42 -7.83 -17.64
N ASP A 142 -6.90 -8.81 -18.37
CA ASP A 142 -5.55 -9.34 -18.14
C ASP A 142 -4.42 -8.38 -18.53
N ASP A 143 -4.71 -7.47 -19.47
CA ASP A 143 -3.76 -6.58 -20.14
C ASP A 143 -3.69 -5.17 -19.53
N LEU A 144 -4.24 -4.96 -18.33
CA LEU A 144 -4.01 -3.73 -17.58
C LEU A 144 -2.50 -3.48 -17.43
N SER A 145 -2.07 -2.24 -17.66
CA SER A 145 -0.70 -1.82 -17.41
C SER A 145 -0.33 -1.97 -15.93
N PRO A 146 0.95 -1.86 -15.55
CA PRO A 146 1.33 -1.50 -14.18
C PRO A 146 0.62 -0.22 -13.72
N THR A 147 0.49 -0.05 -12.41
CA THR A 147 -0.02 1.21 -11.85
C THR A 147 0.90 2.36 -12.26
N LEU A 148 0.31 3.44 -12.78
CA LEU A 148 1.04 4.63 -13.17
C LEU A 148 1.62 5.33 -11.92
N PRO A 149 2.74 6.07 -12.05
CA PRO A 149 3.26 6.86 -10.96
C PRO A 149 2.20 7.79 -10.37
N CYS A 150 2.12 7.84 -9.04
CA CYS A 150 1.11 8.61 -8.34
C CYS A 150 1.69 9.33 -7.13
N PHE A 151 0.92 10.28 -6.61
CA PHE A 151 1.18 10.92 -5.34
C PHE A 151 0.08 10.51 -4.35
N GLU A 152 0.54 10.17 -3.16
CA GLU A 152 -0.27 9.99 -1.97
C GLU A 152 -0.24 11.28 -1.18
N VAL A 153 -1.42 11.75 -0.75
CA VAL A 153 -1.56 12.87 0.18
C VAL A 153 -1.66 12.29 1.58
N ILE A 154 -0.86 12.81 2.50
CA ILE A 154 -0.85 12.41 3.91
C ILE A 154 -1.26 13.59 4.77
N ASP A 155 -2.25 13.37 5.62
CA ASP A 155 -2.80 14.35 6.54
C ASP A 155 -2.93 13.78 7.95
N ALA A 156 -3.14 14.67 8.93
CA ALA A 156 -3.54 14.23 10.26
C ALA A 156 -4.89 13.49 10.19
N GLY A 157 -5.06 12.47 11.03
CA GLY A 157 -6.33 11.76 11.17
C GLY A 157 -7.30 12.50 12.09
N SER A 158 -8.40 11.83 12.43
CA SER A 158 -9.40 12.38 13.34
C SER A 158 -8.92 12.45 14.79
N LYS A 159 -7.95 11.60 15.14
CA LYS A 159 -7.33 11.51 16.46
C LYS A 159 -5.82 11.74 16.37
N ALA A 160 -5.23 12.04 17.52
CA ALA A 160 -3.80 12.35 17.63
C ALA A 160 -2.88 11.20 17.20
N ASP A 161 -3.35 9.95 17.22
CA ASP A 161 -2.59 8.74 16.88
C ASP A 161 -3.02 8.13 15.53
N GLU A 162 -3.65 8.94 14.69
CA GLU A 162 -4.13 8.58 13.36
C GLU A 162 -3.54 9.48 12.27
N THR A 163 -3.36 8.92 11.08
CA THR A 163 -3.10 9.67 9.86
C THR A 163 -4.13 9.26 8.80
N SER A 164 -4.58 10.23 8.02
CA SER A 164 -5.42 10.01 6.85
C SER A 164 -4.58 10.06 5.59
N SER A 165 -4.95 9.25 4.61
CA SER A 165 -4.24 9.11 3.36
C SER A 165 -5.21 9.06 2.18
N PHE A 166 -4.79 9.64 1.06
CA PHE A 166 -5.51 9.58 -0.20
C PHE A 166 -4.56 9.34 -1.37
N LEU A 167 -4.88 8.35 -2.20
CA LEU A 167 -4.17 8.02 -3.44
C LEU A 167 -5.16 7.95 -4.59
N SER A 168 -4.77 8.46 -5.77
CA SER A 168 -5.45 8.15 -7.02
C SER A 168 -4.60 7.18 -7.83
N LEU A 169 -5.02 5.92 -7.86
CA LEU A 169 -4.36 4.85 -8.59
C LEU A 169 -4.92 4.78 -10.00
N VAL A 170 -4.05 4.67 -11.00
CA VAL A 170 -4.46 4.63 -12.40
C VAL A 170 -3.72 3.51 -13.12
N TRP A 171 -4.46 2.74 -13.91
CA TRP A 171 -3.96 1.75 -14.84
C TRP A 171 -4.41 2.14 -16.26
N LYS A 172 -3.72 1.62 -17.29
CA LYS A 172 -4.13 1.76 -18.68
C LYS A 172 -4.57 0.41 -19.22
N THR A 173 -5.65 0.40 -19.98
CA THR A 173 -6.07 -0.75 -20.80
C THR A 173 -5.22 -0.81 -22.08
N SER A 174 -5.31 -1.90 -22.84
CA SER A 174 -4.68 -1.98 -24.18
C SER A 174 -5.23 -0.96 -25.18
N SER A 175 -6.48 -0.53 -25.02
CA SER A 175 -7.09 0.56 -25.81
C SER A 175 -6.55 1.95 -25.43
N GLY A 176 -5.77 2.05 -24.35
CA GLY A 176 -5.23 3.31 -23.84
C GLY A 176 -6.17 4.08 -22.91
N GLU A 177 -7.34 3.51 -22.59
CA GLU A 177 -8.27 4.07 -21.61
C GLU A 177 -7.67 4.01 -20.21
N ARG A 178 -8.04 4.98 -19.36
CA ARG A 178 -7.55 5.06 -17.98
C ARG A 178 -8.57 4.44 -17.05
N TYR A 179 -8.16 3.39 -16.36
CA TYR A 179 -8.92 2.81 -15.27
C TYR A 179 -8.43 3.39 -13.95
N ARG A 180 -9.32 3.99 -13.14
CA ARG A 180 -8.96 4.75 -11.95
C ARG A 180 -9.62 4.16 -10.70
N CYS A 181 -8.86 4.12 -9.60
CA CYS A 181 -9.35 3.87 -8.26
C CYS A 181 -8.90 5.02 -7.34
N ASP A 182 -9.85 5.66 -6.66
CA ASP A 182 -9.55 6.59 -5.58
C ASP A 182 -9.54 5.81 -4.26
N LEU A 183 -8.35 5.67 -3.68
CA LEU A 183 -8.09 4.89 -2.47
C LEU A 183 -7.92 5.84 -1.28
N ARG A 184 -8.77 5.68 -0.27
CA ARG A 184 -8.71 6.39 1.01
C ARG A 184 -8.24 5.42 2.08
N CYS A 185 -7.35 5.88 2.95
CA CYS A 185 -6.89 5.10 4.08
C CYS A 185 -6.98 5.91 5.38
N VAL A 186 -7.31 5.22 6.47
CA VAL A 186 -7.09 5.70 7.83
C VAL A 186 -6.10 4.75 8.49
N VAL A 187 -4.95 5.28 8.88
CA VAL A 187 -3.89 4.51 9.52
C VAL A 187 -3.82 4.87 11.00
N ARG A 188 -3.85 3.87 11.87
CA ARG A 188 -3.85 4.02 13.33
C ARG A 188 -2.64 3.32 13.93
N SER A 189 -2.04 3.96 14.93
CA SER A 189 -0.99 3.35 15.74
C SER A 189 -1.06 3.90 17.16
N VAL A 190 -1.50 3.08 18.11
CA VAL A 190 -1.77 3.52 19.49
C VAL A 190 -0.56 4.23 20.10
N GLY A 191 -0.82 5.42 20.62
CA GLY A 191 0.18 6.24 21.29
C GLY A 191 1.18 6.89 20.34
N ASN A 192 0.96 6.90 19.03
CA ASN A 192 1.73 7.64 18.03
C ASN A 192 1.29 9.12 17.94
N PHE A 193 1.91 9.90 17.04
CA PHE A 193 1.56 11.30 16.78
C PHE A 193 1.26 11.52 15.30
N ALA A 194 0.12 12.13 14.99
CA ALA A 194 -0.27 12.46 13.64
C ALA A 194 0.82 13.32 12.95
N PRO A 195 1.21 12.99 11.71
CA PRO A 195 2.18 13.79 10.98
C PRO A 195 1.55 15.09 10.48
N SER A 196 2.38 16.08 10.17
CA SER A 196 1.94 17.24 9.40
C SER A 196 1.62 16.85 7.96
N HIS A 197 0.83 17.69 7.28
CA HIS A 197 0.53 17.52 5.86
C HIS A 197 1.81 17.36 5.02
N HIS A 198 1.85 16.32 4.18
CA HIS A 198 2.93 16.07 3.24
C HIS A 198 2.47 15.12 2.12
N PHE A 199 3.37 14.80 1.20
CA PHE A 199 3.11 13.92 0.07
C PHE A 199 4.07 12.74 0.06
N ILE A 200 3.65 11.61 -0.50
CA ILE A 200 4.54 10.50 -0.86
C ILE A 200 4.37 10.24 -2.36
N GLY A 201 5.47 10.32 -3.11
CA GLY A 201 5.49 9.91 -4.51
C GLY A 201 5.81 8.43 -4.64
N HIS A 202 5.09 7.71 -5.50
CA HIS A 202 5.28 6.29 -5.77
C HIS A 202 5.57 6.01 -7.26
N ASP A 203 6.58 5.20 -7.54
CA ASP A 203 6.87 4.64 -8.87
C ASP A 203 6.80 3.11 -8.80
N TYR A 204 5.73 2.54 -9.38
CA TYR A 204 5.46 1.10 -9.39
C TYR A 204 5.99 0.44 -10.67
N ARG A 205 6.61 -0.72 -10.53
CA ARG A 205 7.12 -1.52 -11.65
C ARG A 205 6.85 -3.00 -11.42
N VAL A 206 5.94 -3.54 -12.20
CA VAL A 206 5.72 -4.99 -12.28
C VAL A 206 6.94 -5.63 -12.93
N THR A 207 7.53 -6.62 -12.26
CA THR A 207 8.64 -7.39 -12.80
C THR A 207 8.21 -8.74 -13.32
N GLU A 208 7.13 -9.31 -12.77
CA GLU A 208 6.57 -10.58 -13.20
C GLU A 208 5.07 -10.61 -12.96
N LYS A 209 4.32 -11.18 -13.91
CA LYS A 209 2.89 -11.52 -13.77
C LYS A 209 2.62 -12.77 -14.59
N SER A 210 2.12 -13.82 -13.94
CA SER A 210 1.74 -15.05 -14.63
C SER A 210 0.49 -14.83 -15.49
N THR A 211 0.39 -15.53 -16.62
CA THR A 211 -0.77 -15.48 -17.53
C THR A 211 -2.07 -15.99 -16.90
N ASN A 212 -1.99 -16.87 -15.90
CA ASN A 212 -3.16 -17.41 -15.18
C ASN A 212 -3.54 -16.60 -13.92
N ASN A 213 -2.94 -15.42 -13.73
CA ASN A 213 -3.20 -14.54 -12.60
C ASN A 213 -3.07 -15.27 -11.23
N LEU A 214 -2.06 -16.14 -11.09
CA LEU A 214 -1.72 -16.85 -9.83
C LEU A 214 -0.48 -16.27 -9.14
N HIS A 215 0.41 -15.63 -9.90
CA HIS A 215 1.68 -15.09 -9.43
C HIS A 215 1.89 -13.66 -9.93
N PHE A 216 2.44 -12.82 -9.06
CA PHE A 216 2.72 -11.41 -9.33
C PHE A 216 3.90 -10.92 -8.51
N THR A 217 4.81 -10.19 -9.14
CA THR A 217 5.93 -9.52 -8.46
C THR A 217 6.02 -8.06 -8.88
N GLN A 218 6.09 -7.16 -7.90
CA GLN A 218 6.17 -5.72 -8.12
C GLN A 218 7.19 -5.04 -7.21
N LYS A 219 7.96 -4.14 -7.82
CA LYS A 219 8.82 -3.18 -7.13
C LYS A 219 8.10 -1.85 -7.02
N VAL A 220 8.29 -1.16 -5.90
CA VAL A 220 7.94 0.26 -5.80
C VAL A 220 9.08 1.04 -5.18
N LYS A 221 9.25 2.27 -5.66
CA LYS A 221 10.08 3.28 -5.03
C LYS A 221 9.19 4.41 -4.50
N SER A 222 9.29 4.68 -3.21
CA SER A 222 8.46 5.66 -2.51
C SER A 222 9.31 6.72 -1.82
N ARG A 223 8.97 7.99 -1.98
CA ARG A 223 9.67 9.11 -1.33
C ARG A 223 8.69 10.13 -0.78
N ALA A 224 8.85 10.45 0.50
CA ALA A 224 8.11 11.53 1.15
C ALA A 224 8.71 12.90 0.80
N THR A 225 7.84 13.91 0.65
CA THR A 225 8.23 15.29 0.34
C THR A 225 7.24 16.28 0.94
N VAL A 226 7.73 17.48 1.27
CA VAL A 226 6.90 18.64 1.63
C VAL A 226 6.99 19.65 0.51
N ILE A 227 5.84 20.19 0.09
CA ILE A 227 5.79 21.30 -0.84
C ILE A 227 5.52 22.57 -0.02
N ASN A 228 6.57 23.33 0.28
CA ASN A 228 6.43 24.65 0.89
C ASN A 228 6.31 25.70 -0.21
N PHE A 229 5.13 26.31 -0.34
CA PHE A 229 4.87 27.37 -1.34
C PHE A 229 5.49 28.73 -0.96
N TYR A 230 6.02 28.89 0.25
CA TYR A 230 6.70 30.10 0.69
C TYR A 230 8.21 29.85 0.81
N LYS A 231 8.95 30.16 -0.27
CA LYS A 231 10.34 30.61 -0.18
C LYS A 231 10.34 32.10 -0.50
N ASN A 232 10.27 32.92 0.54
CA ASN A 232 10.79 34.30 0.52
C ASN A 232 11.89 34.37 1.56
#